data_AF-A0A3D8QTS0-F1
#
_entry.id   AF-A0A3D8QTS0-F1
#
_cell.length_a   1.000
_cell.length_b   1.000
_cell.length_c   1.000
_cell.angle_alpha   90.00
_cell.angle_beta   90.00
_cell.angle_gamma   90.00
#
_symmetry.space_group_name_H-M   'P 1'
#
loop_
_entity.id
_entity.type
_entity.pdbx_description
1 polymer ?
#
loop_
_entity_poly.entity_id
_entity_poly.type
_entity_poly.pdbx_seq_one_letter_code
_entity_poly.pdbx_strand_id
1 'polypeptide(L)'
;MLRKLISKAKGKPSKVPDAPPAAASTQYTGAAAPPPMNSTRPRQDDNAADSYDDVPEAELVVAAKGVVLSRYRDRDEWGNLDDDYWTMDLRMVDWPAGSKALKARSEEDMVLEEGKAYAFHGAMYLDPGKQWTSTFLLIKQADALPQGQTLAAATTMAFEVEARVQAVQPTYFVVSWQAEDDYENTEYGQAAKICFGEGIAKEQRQGILHRVCTIGGTMTSANPDDNTWVATRIVVDS
;
A
#
# COMPACT_ATOMS: atom_id res chain seq x y z
N MET A 1 30.82 30.31 -51.23
CA MET A 1 30.72 30.02 -52.69
C MET A 1 30.81 28.50 -52.90
N LEU A 2 30.15 28.00 -53.95
CA LEU A 2 29.99 26.59 -54.41
C LEU A 2 28.99 25.76 -53.59
N ARG A 3 27.80 25.35 -54.06
CA ARG A 3 27.24 24.79 -55.33
C ARG A 3 26.91 23.29 -55.16
N LYS A 4 25.60 23.04 -55.10
CA LYS A 4 24.81 21.89 -55.57
C LYS A 4 25.57 20.73 -56.22
N LEU A 5 25.18 19.50 -55.85
CA LEU A 5 24.81 18.46 -56.81
C LEU A 5 23.79 17.49 -56.18
N ILE A 6 22.62 17.44 -56.81
CA ILE A 6 21.55 16.47 -56.64
C ILE A 6 21.80 15.37 -57.67
N SER A 7 21.77 14.10 -57.29
CA SER A 7 21.53 13.00 -58.24
C SER A 7 20.50 12.02 -57.69
N LYS A 8 19.49 11.79 -58.53
CA LYS A 8 18.31 10.95 -58.37
C LYS A 8 18.67 9.47 -58.20
N ALA A 9 17.96 8.76 -57.33
CA ALA A 9 17.71 7.33 -57.48
C ALA A 9 16.23 7.03 -57.17
N LYS A 10 15.47 6.69 -58.22
CA LYS A 10 14.13 6.12 -58.15
C LYS A 10 14.26 4.66 -57.69
N GLY A 11 13.84 4.36 -56.47
CA GLY A 11 13.64 2.99 -55.99
C GLY A 11 12.18 2.55 -56.17
N LYS A 12 11.97 1.37 -56.75
CA LYS A 12 10.68 0.69 -56.95
C LYS A 12 10.04 0.31 -55.59
N PRO A 13 8.70 0.17 -55.52
CA PRO A 13 8.03 -0.30 -54.30
C PRO A 13 8.38 -1.76 -54.04
N SER A 14 8.96 -2.03 -52.86
CA SER A 14 9.21 -3.38 -52.38
C SER A 14 7.89 -4.01 -51.91
N LYS A 15 7.61 -5.21 -52.39
CA LYS A 15 6.44 -6.01 -52.02
C LYS A 15 6.49 -6.32 -50.52
N VAL A 16 5.42 -5.99 -49.82
CA VAL A 16 5.13 -6.43 -48.44
C VAL A 16 4.78 -7.93 -48.51
N PRO A 17 5.34 -8.81 -47.67
CA PRO A 17 4.88 -10.19 -47.56
C PRO A 17 3.50 -10.26 -46.89
N ASP A 18 2.63 -11.10 -47.43
CA ASP A 18 1.26 -11.31 -46.97
C ASP A 18 1.19 -11.72 -45.49
N ALA A 19 0.22 -11.14 -44.78
CA ALA A 19 -0.12 -11.47 -43.40
C ALA A 19 -0.63 -12.93 -43.30
N PRO A 20 -0.31 -13.66 -42.21
CA PRO A 20 -0.87 -14.98 -41.97
C PRO A 20 -2.40 -14.91 -41.76
N PRO A 21 -3.15 -15.97 -42.15
CA PRO A 21 -4.60 -15.97 -42.12
C PRO A 21 -5.17 -15.83 -40.71
N ALA A 22 -6.22 -15.03 -40.59
CA ALA A 22 -7.00 -14.85 -39.38
C ALA A 22 -7.51 -16.21 -38.87
N ALA A 23 -7.13 -16.56 -37.64
CA ALA A 23 -7.69 -17.72 -36.95
C ALA A 23 -9.20 -17.51 -36.74
N ALA A 24 -9.96 -18.54 -37.08
CA ALA A 24 -11.40 -18.57 -37.03
C ALA A 24 -11.95 -18.26 -35.62
N SER A 25 -12.91 -17.34 -35.58
CA SER A 25 -13.76 -17.08 -34.42
C SER A 25 -14.46 -18.38 -34.01
N THR A 26 -13.99 -18.99 -32.93
CA THR A 26 -14.72 -20.06 -32.27
C THR A 26 -15.77 -19.39 -31.38
N GLN A 27 -17.03 -19.49 -31.78
CA GLN A 27 -18.18 -19.10 -30.96
C GLN A 27 -18.19 -19.97 -29.70
N TYR A 28 -17.83 -19.39 -28.56
CA TYR A 28 -18.13 -19.98 -27.26
C TYR A 28 -19.61 -19.76 -26.96
N THR A 29 -20.42 -20.76 -27.29
CA THR A 29 -21.79 -20.89 -26.81
C THR A 29 -21.78 -21.36 -25.36
N GLY A 30 -22.36 -20.56 -24.46
CA GLY A 30 -22.90 -21.02 -23.18
C GLY A 30 -21.90 -21.46 -22.12
N ALA A 31 -21.40 -20.52 -21.32
CA ALA A 31 -21.05 -20.79 -19.93
C ALA A 31 -21.87 -19.82 -19.06
N ALA A 32 -22.59 -20.37 -18.09
CA ALA A 32 -23.42 -19.61 -17.16
C ALA A 32 -22.59 -18.50 -16.51
N ALA A 33 -23.23 -17.34 -16.29
CA ALA A 33 -22.65 -16.27 -15.49
C ALA A 33 -22.14 -16.88 -14.16
N PRO A 34 -20.94 -16.50 -13.69
CA PRO A 34 -20.50 -16.91 -12.36
C PRO A 34 -21.58 -16.46 -11.36
N PRO A 35 -21.95 -17.32 -10.38
CA PRO A 35 -22.94 -16.93 -9.39
C PRO A 35 -22.46 -15.63 -8.72
N PRO A 36 -23.38 -14.70 -8.38
CA PRO A 36 -23.00 -13.54 -7.59
C PRO A 36 -22.27 -14.04 -6.35
N MET A 37 -21.02 -13.61 -6.16
CA MET A 37 -20.33 -13.84 -4.90
C MET A 37 -21.13 -13.09 -3.85
N ASN A 38 -21.98 -13.86 -3.17
CA ASN A 38 -22.63 -13.47 -1.95
C ASN A 38 -21.47 -13.21 -0.97
N SER A 39 -21.11 -11.94 -0.81
CA SER A 39 -20.18 -11.47 0.20
C SER A 39 -20.86 -11.56 1.57
N THR A 40 -21.32 -12.76 1.92
CA THR A 40 -21.33 -13.18 3.30
C THR A 40 -19.89 -13.48 3.65
N ARG A 41 -19.18 -12.46 4.17
CA ARG A 41 -18.09 -12.69 5.14
C ARG A 41 -18.57 -13.82 6.05
N PRO A 42 -17.69 -14.76 6.46
CA PRO A 42 -17.99 -15.51 7.67
C PRO A 42 -18.45 -14.48 8.69
N ARG A 43 -19.68 -14.62 9.19
CA ARG A 43 -20.02 -13.95 10.44
C ARG A 43 -18.89 -14.29 11.37
N GLN A 44 -18.34 -13.26 11.99
CA GLN A 44 -17.51 -13.34 13.16
C GLN A 44 -18.17 -14.40 14.05
N ASP A 45 -17.69 -15.64 13.94
CA ASP A 45 -18.23 -16.75 14.69
C ASP A 45 -17.84 -16.43 16.13
N ASP A 46 -18.85 -16.32 16.99
CA ASP A 46 -18.78 -16.01 18.41
C ASP A 46 -18.04 -17.10 19.24
N ASN A 47 -17.02 -17.74 18.68
CA ASN A 47 -16.27 -18.84 19.27
C ASN A 47 -14.75 -18.68 19.09
N ALA A 48 -14.21 -17.61 19.66
CA ALA A 48 -12.91 -17.64 20.33
C ALA A 48 -12.84 -16.41 21.24
N ALA A 49 -13.32 -16.57 22.47
CA ALA A 49 -13.02 -15.66 23.57
C ALA A 49 -11.54 -15.83 24.00
N ASP A 50 -10.61 -15.57 23.08
CA ASP A 50 -9.29 -15.08 23.47
C ASP A 50 -9.51 -13.58 23.68
N SER A 51 -9.57 -13.18 24.95
CA SER A 51 -9.71 -11.79 25.35
C SER A 51 -8.71 -10.93 24.58
N TYR A 52 -9.21 -9.96 23.81
CA TYR A 52 -8.42 -8.91 23.16
C TYR A 52 -7.70 -7.99 24.18
N ASP A 53 -7.84 -8.25 25.49
CA ASP A 53 -7.29 -7.50 26.62
C ASP A 53 -5.74 -7.37 26.64
N ASP A 54 -5.05 -7.96 25.66
CA ASP A 54 -3.61 -8.21 25.70
C ASP A 54 -2.86 -7.70 24.44
N VAL A 55 -3.53 -7.07 23.46
CA VAL A 55 -2.84 -6.47 22.30
C VAL A 55 -2.45 -5.02 22.59
N PRO A 56 -1.25 -4.56 22.19
CA PRO A 56 -0.81 -3.20 22.47
C PRO A 56 -1.61 -2.18 21.66
N GLU A 57 -1.91 -1.04 22.28
CA GLU A 57 -2.31 0.19 21.60
C GLU A 57 -1.07 0.81 20.96
N ALA A 58 -1.06 0.96 19.64
CA ALA A 58 0.09 1.42 18.89
C ALA A 58 -0.29 2.08 17.56
N GLU A 59 0.51 3.07 17.15
CA GLU A 59 0.48 3.57 15.79
C GLU A 59 1.42 2.76 14.90
N LEU A 60 0.95 2.39 13.71
CA LEU A 60 1.83 1.93 12.65
C LEU A 60 2.49 3.16 12.01
N VAL A 61 3.66 3.50 12.52
CA VAL A 61 4.43 4.66 12.05
C VAL A 61 5.05 4.34 10.70
N VAL A 62 4.89 5.26 9.76
CA VAL A 62 5.39 5.14 8.39
C VAL A 62 6.23 6.35 8.03
N ALA A 63 7.36 6.08 7.38
CA ALA A 63 8.18 7.09 6.71
C ALA A 63 8.32 6.71 5.22
N ALA A 64 7.94 7.62 4.32
CA ALA A 64 7.82 7.28 2.91
C ALA A 64 8.09 8.47 1.99
N LYS A 65 8.37 8.19 0.71
CA LYS A 65 8.41 9.22 -0.35
C LYS A 65 7.35 8.92 -1.38
N GLY A 66 6.66 9.96 -1.84
CA GLY A 66 5.63 9.81 -2.87
C GLY A 66 5.27 11.12 -3.55
N VAL A 67 4.46 10.99 -4.60
CA VAL A 67 3.92 12.08 -5.39
C VAL A 67 2.43 12.17 -5.14
N VAL A 68 1.93 13.39 -4.89
CA VAL A 68 0.49 13.65 -4.81
C VAL A 68 -0.08 13.59 -6.23
N LEU A 69 -0.96 12.62 -6.50
CA LEU A 69 -1.58 12.45 -7.81
C LEU A 69 -2.84 13.32 -7.95
N SER A 70 -3.66 13.32 -6.91
CA SER A 70 -4.90 14.07 -6.83
C SER A 70 -5.08 14.54 -5.38
N ARG A 71 -5.76 15.68 -5.22
CA ARG A 71 -6.19 16.18 -3.92
C ARG A 71 -7.63 16.63 -4.00
N TYR A 72 -8.44 16.18 -3.06
CA TYR A 72 -9.85 16.50 -3.03
C TYR A 72 -10.35 16.62 -1.58
N ARG A 73 -11.45 17.35 -1.41
CA ARG A 73 -12.23 17.30 -0.18
C ARG A 73 -13.19 16.13 -0.34
N ASP A 74 -13.01 15.10 0.47
CA ASP A 74 -13.85 13.92 0.38
C ASP A 74 -15.17 14.19 1.05
N ARG A 75 -16.21 14.44 0.24
CA ARG A 75 -17.57 14.70 0.73
C ARG A 75 -18.47 13.47 0.67
N ASP A 76 -18.07 12.45 -0.09
CA ASP A 76 -18.96 11.36 -0.50
C ASP A 76 -18.49 9.96 -0.08
N GLU A 77 -17.18 9.66 -0.01
CA GLU A 77 -16.72 8.31 0.43
C GLU A 77 -16.77 8.15 1.96
N TRP A 78 -16.78 9.25 2.72
CA TRP A 78 -16.73 9.24 4.20
C TRP A 78 -17.90 9.98 4.87
N GLY A 79 -18.92 10.32 4.07
CA GLY A 79 -20.01 11.18 4.53
C GLY A 79 -19.59 12.65 4.58
N ASN A 80 -20.55 13.53 4.36
CA ASN A 80 -20.41 14.98 4.19
C ASN A 80 -19.92 15.75 5.46
N LEU A 81 -19.01 15.20 6.27
CA LEU A 81 -18.75 15.69 7.63
C LEU A 81 -17.39 16.36 7.86
N ASP A 82 -16.38 16.17 7.00
CA ASP A 82 -15.05 16.77 7.23
C ASP A 82 -14.60 17.71 6.12
N ASP A 83 -14.94 19.00 6.26
CA ASP A 83 -14.25 20.07 5.53
C ASP A 83 -12.84 20.34 6.09
N ASP A 84 -12.44 19.67 7.18
CA ASP A 84 -11.21 19.96 7.92
C ASP A 84 -9.97 19.23 7.34
N TYR A 85 -10.14 18.01 6.82
CA TYR A 85 -9.02 17.22 6.27
C TYR A 85 -8.92 17.26 4.73
N TRP A 86 -7.70 17.29 4.21
CA TRP A 86 -7.46 17.07 2.78
C TRP A 86 -7.24 15.60 2.51
N THR A 87 -8.01 15.04 1.59
CA THR A 87 -7.82 13.68 1.09
C THR A 87 -7.00 13.71 -0.19
N MET A 88 -6.15 12.71 -0.39
CA MET A 88 -5.28 12.62 -1.56
C MET A 88 -5.01 11.18 -1.98
N ASP A 89 -4.75 11.03 -3.28
CA ASP A 89 -4.17 9.81 -3.84
C ASP A 89 -2.66 9.98 -3.98
N LEU A 90 -1.90 9.08 -3.37
CA LEU A 90 -0.43 9.09 -3.41
C LEU A 90 0.11 8.00 -4.33
N ARG A 91 1.11 8.37 -5.14
CA ARG A 91 2.01 7.42 -5.80
C ARG A 91 3.28 7.29 -4.97
N MET A 92 3.45 6.15 -4.31
CA MET A 92 4.68 5.83 -3.61
C MET A 92 5.80 5.57 -4.61
N VAL A 93 6.98 6.14 -4.37
CA VAL A 93 8.13 6.07 -5.29
C VAL A 93 8.63 4.64 -5.44
N ASP A 94 8.75 3.92 -4.33
CA ASP A 94 9.41 2.60 -4.28
C ASP A 94 8.45 1.44 -4.52
N TRP A 95 7.20 1.73 -4.86
CA TRP A 95 6.21 0.70 -5.16
C TRP A 95 6.32 0.30 -6.64
N PRO A 96 6.07 -0.99 -6.95
CA PRO A 96 6.08 -1.47 -8.33
C PRO A 96 5.26 -0.60 -9.29
N ALA A 97 5.72 -0.49 -10.53
CA ALA A 97 4.96 0.16 -11.58
C ALA A 97 3.59 -0.53 -11.72
N GLY A 98 2.50 0.24 -11.68
CA GLY A 98 1.13 -0.29 -11.70
C GLY A 98 0.52 -0.57 -10.34
N SER A 99 1.23 -0.37 -9.22
CA SER A 99 0.61 -0.40 -7.89
C SER A 99 -0.54 0.61 -7.80
N LYS A 100 -1.57 0.26 -7.03
CA LYS A 100 -2.69 1.17 -6.72
C LYS A 100 -2.17 2.41 -6.00
N ALA A 101 -2.85 3.54 -6.19
CA ALA A 101 -2.57 4.72 -5.39
C ALA A 101 -2.94 4.43 -3.93
N LEU A 102 -2.12 4.95 -3.02
CA LEU A 102 -2.39 4.90 -1.58
C LEU A 102 -3.30 6.09 -1.24
N LYS A 103 -4.44 5.80 -0.60
CA LYS A 103 -5.27 6.85 0.00
C LYS A 103 -4.54 7.47 1.18
N ALA A 104 -4.55 8.77 1.27
CA ALA A 104 -4.02 9.48 2.42
C ALA A 104 -4.88 10.67 2.82
N ARG A 105 -4.76 11.05 4.08
CA ARG A 105 -5.30 12.27 4.66
C ARG A 105 -4.14 13.05 5.25
N SER A 106 -4.20 14.37 5.23
CA SER A 106 -3.23 15.20 5.97
C SER A 106 -3.92 15.91 7.11
N GLU A 107 -3.21 16.09 8.23
CA GLU A 107 -3.67 16.90 9.37
C GLU A 107 -4.17 18.29 8.93
N GLU A 108 -4.94 18.92 9.82
CA GLU A 108 -5.54 20.24 9.62
C GLU A 108 -4.50 21.26 9.09
N ASP A 109 -4.93 22.10 8.15
CA ASP A 109 -4.12 23.13 7.49
C ASP A 109 -2.94 22.65 6.62
N MET A 110 -2.66 21.34 6.55
CA MET A 110 -1.63 20.82 5.66
C MET A 110 -2.16 20.72 4.22
N VAL A 111 -1.75 21.66 3.36
CA VAL A 111 -2.18 21.72 1.96
C VAL A 111 -1.06 21.30 1.03
N LEU A 112 -1.10 20.06 0.54
CA LEU A 112 -0.08 19.53 -0.38
C LEU A 112 -0.45 19.77 -1.84
N GLU A 113 0.52 20.18 -2.65
CA GLU A 113 0.32 20.44 -4.09
C GLU A 113 0.31 19.15 -4.94
N GLU A 114 -0.67 19.04 -5.85
CA GLU A 114 -0.71 17.99 -6.86
C GLU A 114 0.53 18.03 -7.78
N GLY A 115 1.01 16.85 -8.16
CA GLY A 115 2.21 16.67 -8.99
C GLY A 115 3.53 16.93 -8.28
N LYS A 116 3.52 17.33 -7.00
CA LYS A 116 4.73 17.50 -6.19
C LYS A 116 5.07 16.24 -5.40
N ALA A 117 6.37 16.06 -5.16
CA ALA A 117 6.92 14.96 -4.38
C ALA A 117 7.23 15.43 -2.97
N TYR A 118 6.96 14.58 -1.99
CA TYR A 118 7.19 14.84 -0.57
C TYR A 118 7.82 13.63 0.10
N ALA A 119 8.55 13.89 1.19
CA ALA A 119 8.80 12.90 2.23
C ALA A 119 7.67 13.01 3.26
N PHE A 120 6.95 11.92 3.47
CA PHE A 120 5.82 11.82 4.38
C PHE A 120 6.21 11.08 5.64
N HIS A 121 5.74 11.57 6.78
CA HIS A 121 5.77 10.87 8.06
C HIS A 121 4.36 10.86 8.64
N GLY A 122 3.92 9.71 9.13
CA GLY A 122 2.54 9.55 9.57
C GLY A 122 2.21 8.17 10.13
N ALA A 123 0.92 7.93 10.29
CA ALA A 123 0.36 6.67 10.79
C ALA A 123 -0.49 5.99 9.71
N MET A 124 -0.34 4.69 9.53
CA MET A 124 -1.13 3.93 8.55
C MET A 124 -2.20 3.07 9.24
N TYR A 125 -3.43 3.17 8.76
CA TYR A 125 -4.58 2.42 9.24
C TYR A 125 -4.98 1.38 8.21
N LEU A 126 -5.00 0.11 8.59
CA LEU A 126 -5.31 -1.03 7.73
C LEU A 126 -6.75 -1.46 7.95
N ASP A 127 -7.54 -1.54 6.87
CA ASP A 127 -8.93 -2.05 6.83
C ASP A 127 -9.64 -2.03 8.20
N PRO A 128 -9.95 -0.85 8.79
CA PRO A 128 -10.44 -0.76 10.17
C PRO A 128 -11.88 -1.25 10.36
N GLY A 129 -12.40 -2.03 9.40
CA GLY A 129 -13.57 -2.87 9.60
C GLY A 129 -14.92 -2.18 9.41
N LYS A 130 -14.99 -0.86 9.19
CA LYS A 130 -16.23 -0.17 8.79
C LYS A 130 -16.41 -0.30 7.27
N GLN A 131 -17.65 -0.44 6.81
CA GLN A 131 -18.01 -0.65 5.39
C GLN A 131 -17.55 0.49 4.43
N TRP A 132 -16.89 1.52 4.95
CA TRP A 132 -16.48 2.74 4.26
C TRP A 132 -15.01 3.11 4.52
N THR A 133 -14.29 2.33 5.33
CA THR A 133 -12.90 2.60 5.67
C THR A 133 -11.96 1.74 4.84
N SER A 134 -11.34 2.32 3.81
CA SER A 134 -10.24 1.67 3.09
C SER A 134 -8.91 1.95 3.79
N THR A 135 -7.90 1.10 3.60
CA THR A 135 -6.55 1.35 4.11
C THR A 135 -6.05 2.73 3.68
N PHE A 136 -5.59 3.53 4.65
CA PHE A 136 -5.13 4.90 4.39
C PHE A 136 -3.94 5.30 5.27
N LEU A 137 -3.21 6.30 4.81
CA LEU A 137 -2.13 6.98 5.55
C LEU A 137 -2.62 8.32 6.10
N LEU A 138 -2.56 8.51 7.41
CA LEU A 138 -2.67 9.83 8.03
C LEU A 138 -1.29 10.50 8.05
N ILE A 139 -1.13 11.55 7.27
CA ILE A 139 0.10 12.35 7.15
C ILE A 139 0.11 13.37 8.27
N LYS A 140 1.06 13.20 9.19
CA LYS A 140 1.32 14.14 10.30
C LYS A 140 2.38 15.17 9.94
N GLN A 141 3.32 14.80 9.05
CA GLN A 141 4.37 15.69 8.56
C GLN A 141 4.67 15.41 7.09
N ALA A 142 4.95 16.47 6.32
CA ALA A 142 5.34 16.38 4.92
C ALA A 142 6.39 17.42 4.56
N ASP A 143 7.54 16.95 4.06
CA ASP A 143 8.63 17.80 3.59
C ASP A 143 8.70 17.79 2.06
N ALA A 144 8.61 18.96 1.44
CA ALA A 144 8.69 19.10 -0.01
C ALA A 144 10.07 18.67 -0.54
N LEU A 145 10.09 17.78 -1.52
CA LEU A 145 11.33 17.34 -2.15
C LEU A 145 11.72 18.29 -3.30
N PRO A 146 13.02 18.62 -3.46
CA PRO A 146 13.48 19.49 -4.54
C PRO A 146 13.11 18.92 -5.92
N GLN A 147 12.57 19.76 -6.80
CA GLN A 147 12.30 19.37 -8.18
C GLN A 147 13.59 18.98 -8.90
N GLY A 148 13.59 17.82 -9.55
CA GLY A 148 14.72 17.35 -10.37
C GLY A 148 15.75 16.49 -9.65
N GLN A 149 15.65 16.26 -8.33
CA GLN A 149 16.35 15.12 -7.75
C GLN A 149 15.70 13.84 -8.30
N THR A 150 16.52 12.97 -8.89
CA THR A 150 16.06 11.63 -9.20
C THR A 150 15.63 11.01 -7.87
N LEU A 151 14.36 10.64 -7.77
CA LEU A 151 13.80 9.91 -6.62
C LEU A 151 14.50 8.54 -6.40
N ALA A 152 15.53 8.23 -7.18
CA ALA A 152 16.31 7.00 -7.24
C ALA A 152 17.19 6.71 -6.02
N ALA A 153 17.29 7.63 -5.05
CA ALA A 153 17.86 7.34 -3.73
C ALA A 153 16.75 7.28 -2.66
N ALA A 154 15.54 6.88 -3.05
CA ALA A 154 14.44 6.73 -2.12
C ALA A 154 14.69 5.55 -1.19
N THR A 155 14.63 5.85 0.10
CA THR A 155 14.55 4.84 1.15
C THR A 155 13.19 4.19 1.00
N THR A 156 13.17 2.88 0.74
CA THR A 156 11.93 2.09 0.71
C THR A 156 11.05 2.49 1.89
N MET A 157 9.75 2.69 1.64
CA MET A 157 8.75 3.01 2.66
C MET A 157 9.00 2.16 3.90
N ALA A 158 9.45 2.81 4.96
CA ALA A 158 9.83 2.19 6.21
C ALA A 158 8.65 2.23 7.16
N PHE A 159 8.51 1.18 7.96
CA PHE A 159 7.48 1.12 8.97
C PHE A 159 8.05 0.66 10.30
N GLU A 160 7.41 1.08 11.37
CA GLU A 160 7.62 0.58 12.72
C GLU A 160 6.28 0.44 13.43
N VAL A 161 6.07 -0.66 14.15
CA VAL A 161 4.85 -0.89 14.94
C VAL A 161 5.19 -1.75 16.15
N GLU A 162 4.61 -1.41 17.29
CA GLU A 162 4.53 -2.30 18.43
C GLU A 162 3.29 -3.19 18.27
N ALA A 163 3.49 -4.50 18.19
CA ALA A 163 2.40 -5.43 17.94
C ALA A 163 2.63 -6.79 18.62
N ARG A 164 1.53 -7.46 18.95
CA ARG A 164 1.56 -8.84 19.44
C ARG A 164 1.67 -9.81 18.26
N VAL A 165 2.61 -10.75 18.33
CA VAL A 165 2.74 -11.81 17.33
C VAL A 165 1.73 -12.92 17.60
N GLN A 166 0.79 -13.12 16.67
CA GLN A 166 -0.30 -14.08 16.79
C GLN A 166 0.04 -15.45 16.20
N ALA A 167 0.80 -15.47 15.11
CA ALA A 167 1.19 -16.71 14.45
C ALA A 167 2.57 -16.58 13.82
N VAL A 168 3.34 -17.67 13.79
CA VAL A 168 4.64 -17.75 13.12
C VAL A 168 4.61 -18.88 12.10
N GLN A 169 4.99 -18.55 10.87
CA GLN A 169 5.07 -19.45 9.72
C GLN A 169 6.52 -19.49 9.20
N PRO A 170 6.90 -20.41 8.29
CA PRO A 170 8.29 -20.52 7.85
C PRO A 170 8.87 -19.24 7.22
N THR A 171 8.03 -18.47 6.52
CA THR A 171 8.43 -17.29 5.73
C THR A 171 7.82 -15.99 6.21
N TYR A 172 6.84 -16.02 7.12
CA TYR A 172 6.15 -14.85 7.63
C TYR A 172 5.61 -15.07 9.04
N PHE A 173 5.13 -14.01 9.66
CA PHE A 173 4.40 -14.04 10.91
C PHE A 173 3.20 -13.09 10.80
N VAL A 174 2.20 -13.31 11.64
CA VAL A 174 0.99 -12.49 11.71
C VAL A 174 1.04 -11.71 13.01
N VAL A 175 0.76 -10.42 12.93
CA VAL A 175 0.76 -9.52 14.09
C VAL A 175 -0.57 -8.80 14.21
N SER A 176 -0.88 -8.36 15.42
CA SER A 176 -2.06 -7.56 15.73
C SER A 176 -1.75 -6.47 16.75
N TRP A 177 -2.41 -5.32 16.60
CA TRP A 177 -2.37 -4.19 17.52
C TRP A 177 -3.72 -3.48 17.53
N GLN A 178 -3.92 -2.54 18.43
CA GLN A 178 -5.05 -1.61 18.42
C GLN A 178 -4.56 -0.24 17.98
N ALA A 179 -5.25 0.37 17.02
CA ALA A 179 -5.00 1.76 16.63
C ALA A 179 -6.12 2.64 17.18
N GLU A 180 -5.73 3.73 17.84
CA GLU A 180 -6.65 4.78 18.25
C GLU A 180 -6.92 5.73 17.08
N ASP A 181 -8.18 6.10 16.93
CA ASP A 181 -8.63 7.16 16.05
C ASP A 181 -9.31 8.22 16.90
N ASP A 182 -8.51 9.22 17.28
CA ASP A 182 -8.90 10.36 18.10
C ASP A 182 -10.11 11.11 17.51
N TYR A 183 -10.25 11.09 16.18
CA TYR A 183 -11.34 11.77 15.49
C TYR A 183 -12.68 11.07 15.74
N GLU A 184 -12.71 9.74 15.58
CA GLU A 184 -13.92 8.95 15.84
C GLU A 184 -14.08 8.55 17.30
N ASN A 185 -13.11 8.91 18.16
CA ASN A 185 -13.00 8.47 19.56
C ASN A 185 -13.25 6.96 19.66
N THR A 186 -12.60 6.21 18.77
CA THR A 186 -12.81 4.78 18.54
C THR A 186 -11.47 4.08 18.39
N GLU A 187 -11.41 2.83 18.85
CA GLU A 187 -10.28 1.94 18.63
C GLU A 187 -10.58 0.94 17.51
N TYR A 188 -9.58 0.67 16.70
CA TYR A 188 -9.65 -0.34 15.64
C TYR A 188 -8.68 -1.48 15.91
N GLY A 189 -9.18 -2.71 15.85
CA GLY A 189 -8.33 -3.89 15.77
C GLY A 189 -7.62 -3.93 14.41
N GLN A 190 -6.29 -4.01 14.45
CA GLN A 190 -5.44 -4.00 13.26
C GLN A 190 -4.67 -5.32 13.17
N ALA A 191 -4.45 -5.81 11.96
CA ALA A 191 -3.64 -6.99 11.73
C ALA A 191 -2.88 -6.90 10.40
N ALA A 192 -1.69 -7.48 10.38
CA ALA A 192 -0.87 -7.55 9.17
C ALA A 192 -0.07 -8.85 9.11
N LYS A 193 0.18 -9.30 7.89
CA LYS A 193 1.14 -10.36 7.59
C LYS A 193 2.50 -9.76 7.26
N ILE A 194 3.54 -10.16 7.98
CA ILE A 194 4.89 -9.63 7.82
C ILE A 194 5.88 -10.76 7.48
N CYS A 195 6.57 -10.64 6.35
CA CYS A 195 7.61 -11.57 5.93
C CYS A 195 8.91 -11.38 6.71
N PHE A 196 9.63 -12.47 6.95
CA PHE A 196 10.98 -12.38 7.53
C PHE A 196 11.98 -11.87 6.50
N GLY A 197 12.67 -10.77 6.80
CA GLY A 197 13.82 -10.32 6.03
C GLY A 197 15.04 -11.23 6.22
N GLU A 198 16.02 -11.11 5.32
CA GLU A 198 17.24 -11.92 5.29
C GLU A 198 18.06 -11.82 6.59
N GLY A 199 17.94 -10.71 7.32
CA GLY A 199 18.64 -10.47 8.59
C GLY A 199 18.00 -11.10 9.83
N ILE A 200 16.80 -11.68 9.75
CA ILE A 200 16.11 -12.24 10.92
C ILE A 200 16.50 -13.71 11.12
N ALA A 201 17.29 -13.96 12.16
CA ALA A 201 17.81 -15.28 12.52
C ALA A 201 16.67 -16.26 12.86
N LYS A 202 16.84 -17.55 12.56
CA LYS A 202 15.79 -18.57 12.79
C LYS A 202 15.43 -18.70 14.27
N GLU A 203 16.42 -18.53 15.14
CA GLU A 203 16.30 -18.59 16.58
C GLU A 203 15.38 -17.47 17.10
N GLN A 204 15.48 -16.26 16.53
CA GLN A 204 14.57 -15.16 16.84
C GLN A 204 13.12 -15.51 16.44
N ARG A 205 12.91 -16.21 15.33
CA ARG A 205 11.56 -16.59 14.85
C ARG A 205 10.83 -17.52 15.82
N GLN A 206 11.57 -18.37 16.54
CA GLN A 206 10.97 -19.33 17.49
C GLN A 206 10.59 -18.68 18.83
N GLY A 207 11.19 -17.52 19.16
CA GLY A 207 11.02 -16.87 20.45
C GLY A 207 10.00 -15.72 20.48
N ILE A 208 9.32 -15.43 19.37
CA ILE A 208 8.44 -14.25 19.25
C ILE A 208 6.95 -14.57 19.38
N LEU A 209 6.53 -15.84 19.27
CA LEU A 209 5.12 -16.21 19.31
C LEU A 209 4.46 -15.77 20.62
N HIS A 210 3.29 -15.12 20.52
CA HIS A 210 2.51 -14.53 21.61
C HIS A 210 3.21 -13.43 22.40
N ARG A 211 4.33 -12.89 21.90
CA ARG A 211 5.03 -11.77 22.54
C ARG A 211 4.68 -10.46 21.87
N VAL A 212 4.68 -9.38 22.65
CA VAL A 212 4.70 -8.01 22.14
C VAL A 212 6.10 -7.71 21.63
N CYS A 213 6.18 -7.21 20.41
CA CYS A 213 7.42 -6.88 19.75
C CYS A 213 7.31 -5.52 19.06
N THR A 214 8.37 -4.72 19.16
CA THR A 214 8.60 -3.63 18.22
C THR A 214 9.16 -4.19 16.91
N ILE A 215 8.41 -4.06 15.82
CA ILE A 215 8.74 -4.58 14.50
C ILE A 215 9.02 -3.42 13.56
N GLY A 216 10.22 -3.42 12.98
CA GLY A 216 10.66 -2.44 11.98
C GLY A 216 10.94 -3.10 10.65
N GLY A 217 10.56 -2.44 9.55
CA GLY A 217 10.66 -3.06 8.24
C GLY A 217 10.44 -2.12 7.07
N THR A 218 10.26 -2.72 5.91
CA THR A 218 9.96 -2.04 4.65
C THR A 218 8.70 -2.60 4.02
N MET A 219 7.93 -1.77 3.32
CA MET A 219 6.75 -2.22 2.57
C MET A 219 6.71 -1.72 1.12
N THR A 220 6.17 -2.53 0.22
CA THR A 220 6.00 -2.20 -1.21
C THR A 220 4.53 -2.16 -1.67
N SER A 221 3.60 -2.33 -0.74
CA SER A 221 2.15 -2.17 -0.89
C SER A 221 1.54 -1.95 0.49
N ALA A 222 0.40 -1.25 0.57
CA ALA A 222 -0.37 -1.10 1.80
C ALA A 222 -1.38 -2.25 2.03
N ASN A 223 -1.41 -3.26 1.15
CA ASN A 223 -2.26 -4.42 1.35
C ASN A 223 -1.69 -5.31 2.48
N PRO A 224 -2.40 -5.47 3.62
CA PRO A 224 -1.93 -6.27 4.75
C PRO A 224 -1.79 -7.77 4.46
N ASP A 225 -2.48 -8.26 3.43
CA ASP A 225 -2.50 -9.69 3.07
C ASP A 225 -1.39 -10.10 2.09
N ASP A 226 -0.76 -9.12 1.44
CA ASP A 226 0.30 -9.38 0.46
C ASP A 226 1.65 -9.62 1.14
N ASN A 227 2.55 -10.37 0.48
CA ASN A 227 3.91 -10.63 0.96
C ASN A 227 4.84 -9.41 0.77
N THR A 228 4.32 -8.19 0.89
CA THR A 228 5.03 -6.96 0.51
C THR A 228 5.66 -6.25 1.70
N TRP A 229 5.36 -6.70 2.92
CA TRP A 229 5.89 -6.18 4.18
C TRP A 229 7.00 -7.10 4.65
N VAL A 230 8.19 -6.55 4.82
CA VAL A 230 9.39 -7.31 5.17
C VAL A 230 10.00 -6.72 6.42
N ALA A 231 10.00 -7.50 7.50
CA ALA A 231 10.67 -7.14 8.74
C ALA A 231 12.19 -7.18 8.56
N THR A 232 12.86 -6.08 8.89
CA THR A 232 14.32 -5.99 8.95
C THR A 232 14.83 -5.97 10.39
N ARG A 233 13.95 -5.64 11.35
CA ARG A 233 14.22 -5.62 12.79
C ARG A 233 13.01 -6.16 13.56
N ILE A 234 13.27 -6.99 14.58
CA ILE A 234 12.28 -7.40 15.57
C ILE A 234 12.95 -7.28 16.93
N VAL A 235 12.37 -6.48 17.82
CA VAL A 235 12.79 -6.32 19.21
C VAL A 235 11.67 -6.87 20.07
N VAL A 236 11.98 -7.80 20.96
CA VAL A 236 11.00 -8.36 21.89
C VAL A 236 11.01 -7.51 23.14
N ASP A 237 9.85 -6.96 23.50
CA ASP A 237 9.73 -6.17 24.71
C ASP A 237 9.83 -7.10 25.94
N SER A 238 10.69 -6.72 26.88
CA SER A 238 11.16 -7.56 27.99
C SER A 238 10.21 -7.56 29.17
#